data_AF-L7VMV3-F1
#
_entry.id   AF-L7VMV3-F1
#
_cell.length_a   1.000
_cell.length_b   1.000
_cell.length_c   1.000
_cell.angle_alpha   90.00
_cell.angle_beta   90.00
_cell.angle_gamma   90.00
#
_symmetry.space_group_name_H-M   'P 1'
#
loop_
_entity.id
_entity.type
_entity.pdbx_description
1 polymer ?
#
loop_
_entity_poly.entity_id
_entity_poly.type
_entity_poly.pdbx_seq_one_letter_code
_entity_poly.pdbx_strand_id
1 'polypeptide(L)'
;MYSNEPIKYIPERRKKPDIICRFLDAAVAVVWLLILSVLALVHFARPREENFFDRLFGVEVRKTMDYSLLNIAFCLLVFLFVFSLISLILNTRRLKRRTDYIRKSFIISLIASFAGIVIYAVHYAM
;
A
#
# COMPACT_ATOMS: atom_id res chain seq x y z
N MET A 1 28.40 -22.54 43.41
CA MET A 1 27.59 -21.55 44.17
C MET A 1 26.72 -20.84 43.15
N TYR A 2 25.51 -21.38 42.90
CA TYR A 2 24.59 -20.76 41.93
C TYR A 2 23.94 -19.55 42.57
N SER A 3 24.03 -18.39 41.93
CA SER A 3 23.31 -17.19 42.35
C SER A 3 21.81 -17.46 42.22
N ASN A 4 21.18 -17.61 43.37
CA ASN A 4 19.76 -17.85 43.61
C ASN A 4 18.97 -16.54 43.70
N GLU A 5 19.48 -15.48 43.07
CA GLU A 5 18.73 -14.23 42.97
C GLU A 5 17.51 -14.43 42.07
N PRO A 6 16.30 -14.14 42.58
CA PRO A 6 15.10 -14.22 41.75
C PRO A 6 15.25 -13.25 40.60
N ILE A 7 14.97 -13.71 39.38
CA ILE A 7 14.94 -12.89 38.17
C ILE A 7 13.98 -11.74 38.45
N LYS A 8 14.49 -10.53 38.75
CA LYS A 8 13.67 -9.35 38.96
C LYS A 8 12.96 -9.03 37.65
N TYR A 9 11.73 -9.49 37.53
CA TYR A 9 10.84 -9.09 36.45
C TYR A 9 10.56 -7.60 36.65
N ILE A 10 11.29 -6.73 35.95
CA ILE A 10 10.98 -5.31 35.88
C ILE A 10 9.74 -5.24 34.99
N PRO A 11 8.53 -4.99 35.53
CA PRO A 11 7.37 -4.82 34.68
C PRO A 11 7.64 -3.60 33.79
N GLU A 12 7.72 -3.82 32.48
CA GLU A 12 7.93 -2.78 31.47
C GLU A 12 6.83 -1.72 31.67
N ARG A 13 7.21 -0.60 32.30
CA ARG A 13 6.29 0.42 32.86
C ARG A 13 5.57 1.24 31.78
N ARG A 14 5.78 0.94 30.49
CA ARG A 14 5.25 1.70 29.35
C ARG A 14 4.07 0.98 28.71
N LYS A 15 3.00 0.86 29.50
CA LYS A 15 1.70 0.28 29.13
C LYS A 15 0.70 1.35 28.65
N LYS A 16 1.15 2.45 28.03
CA LYS A 16 0.22 3.38 27.37
C LYS A 16 -0.09 2.84 25.98
N PRO A 17 -1.36 2.84 25.52
CA PRO A 17 -1.68 2.50 24.15
C PRO A 17 -0.94 3.52 23.28
N ASP A 18 0.10 3.04 22.61
CA ASP A 18 0.89 3.88 21.72
C ASP A 18 -0.05 4.34 20.61
N ILE A 19 -0.46 5.62 20.67
CA ILE A 19 -1.33 6.26 19.66
C ILE A 19 -0.74 6.04 18.26
N ILE A 20 0.59 6.02 18.18
CA ILE A 20 1.34 5.71 16.95
C ILE A 20 1.15 4.26 16.51
N CYS A 21 1.07 3.28 17.41
CA CYS A 21 0.78 1.90 17.03
C CYS A 21 -0.63 1.78 16.46
N ARG A 22 -1.63 2.42 17.09
CA ARG A 22 -2.99 2.49 16.55
C ARG A 22 -3.04 3.21 15.20
N PHE A 23 -2.27 4.28 15.03
CA PHE A 23 -2.12 4.96 13.74
C PHE A 23 -1.53 4.03 12.68
N LEU A 24 -0.49 3.26 13.00
CA LEU A 24 0.11 2.30 12.06
C LEU A 24 -0.85 1.16 11.71
N ASP A 25 -1.69 0.69 12.64
CA ASP A 25 -2.77 -0.27 12.37
C ASP A 25 -3.79 0.32 11.38
N ALA A 26 -4.29 1.53 11.65
CA ALA A 26 -5.22 2.21 10.75
C ALA A 26 -4.59 2.49 9.38
N ALA A 27 -3.31 2.88 9.34
CA ALA A 27 -2.57 3.13 8.10
C ALA A 27 -2.45 1.86 7.24
N VAL A 28 -2.33 0.67 7.85
CA VAL A 28 -2.37 -0.59 7.07
C VAL A 28 -3.72 -0.77 6.40
N ALA A 29 -4.84 -0.53 7.11
CA ALA A 29 -6.18 -0.62 6.52
C ALA A 29 -6.35 0.37 5.35
N VAL A 30 -5.88 1.62 5.53
CA VAL A 30 -5.91 2.65 4.48
C VAL A 30 -5.07 2.23 3.26
N VAL A 31 -3.88 1.68 3.47
CA VAL A 31 -3.03 1.17 2.38
C VAL A 31 -3.74 0.10 1.56
N TRP A 32 -4.39 -0.85 2.21
CA TRP A 32 -5.15 -1.89 1.50
C TRP A 32 -6.32 -1.32 0.70
N LEU A 33 -7.05 -0.35 1.25
CA LEU A 33 -8.13 0.35 0.53
C LEU A 33 -7.60 1.10 -0.71
N LEU A 34 -6.46 1.77 -0.59
CA LEU A 34 -5.82 2.45 -1.71
C LEU A 34 -5.38 1.47 -2.80
N ILE A 35 -4.77 0.34 -2.41
CA ILE A 35 -4.38 -0.71 -3.36
C ILE A 35 -5.60 -1.23 -4.12
N LEU A 36 -6.70 -1.53 -3.44
CA LEU A 36 -7.94 -1.97 -4.07
C LEU A 36 -8.49 -0.91 -5.03
N SER A 37 -8.44 0.36 -4.65
CA SER A 37 -8.90 1.48 -5.48
C SER A 37 -8.08 1.61 -6.77
N VAL A 38 -6.75 1.50 -6.66
CA VAL A 38 -5.84 1.52 -7.83
C VAL A 38 -6.13 0.33 -8.75
N LEU A 39 -6.30 -0.87 -8.19
CA LEU A 39 -6.61 -2.07 -8.98
C LEU A 39 -7.94 -1.92 -9.73
N ALA A 40 -8.97 -1.39 -9.08
CA ALA A 40 -10.25 -1.12 -9.72
C ALA A 40 -10.10 -0.12 -10.87
N LEU A 41 -9.41 1.00 -10.65
CA LEU A 41 -9.20 2.01 -11.69
C LEU A 41 -8.41 1.46 -12.88
N VAL A 42 -7.33 0.71 -12.63
CA VAL A 42 -6.55 0.08 -13.70
C VAL A 42 -7.40 -0.93 -14.48
N HIS A 43 -8.25 -1.69 -13.80
CA HIS A 43 -9.17 -2.62 -14.45
C HIS A 43 -10.20 -1.90 -15.34
N PHE A 44 -10.77 -0.79 -14.87
CA PHE A 44 -11.71 0.01 -15.67
C PHE A 44 -11.04 0.81 -16.78
N ALA A 45 -9.77 1.20 -16.60
CA ALA A 45 -9.03 1.97 -17.58
C ALA A 45 -8.50 1.12 -18.74
N ARG A 46 -8.31 -0.20 -18.54
CA ARG A 46 -7.93 -1.09 -19.62
C ARG A 46 -9.04 -1.12 -20.68
N PRO A 47 -8.71 -0.94 -21.97
CA PRO A 47 -9.69 -1.09 -23.03
C PRO A 47 -10.29 -2.49 -22.93
N ARG A 48 -11.63 -2.58 -22.90
CA ARG A 48 -12.30 -3.87 -22.98
C ARG A 48 -11.90 -4.49 -24.32
N GLU A 49 -11.18 -5.60 -24.27
CA GLU A 49 -11.07 -6.48 -25.41
C GLU A 49 -12.48 -6.94 -25.78
N GLU A 50 -12.80 -6.99 -27.08
CA GLU A 50 -14.12 -7.39 -27.57
C GLU A 50 -14.47 -8.79 -27.05
N ASN A 51 -15.24 -8.85 -25.96
CA ASN A 51 -15.71 -10.11 -25.42
C ASN A 51 -16.77 -10.69 -26.36
N PHE A 52 -16.92 -12.02 -26.34
CA PHE A 52 -17.93 -12.73 -27.14
C PHE A 52 -19.34 -12.15 -26.98
N PHE A 53 -19.66 -11.65 -25.78
CA PHE A 53 -20.91 -10.97 -25.47
C PHE A 53 -21.06 -9.58 -26.12
N ASP A 54 -19.98 -8.79 -26.23
CA ASP A 54 -20.04 -7.46 -26.86
C ASP A 54 -20.36 -7.58 -28.36
N ARG A 55 -19.91 -8.66 -29.02
CA ARG A 55 -20.27 -8.98 -30.42
C ARG A 55 -21.72 -9.45 -30.58
N LEU A 56 -22.26 -10.18 -29.60
CA LEU A 56 -23.65 -10.64 -29.59
C LEU A 56 -24.66 -9.50 -29.41
N PHE A 57 -24.30 -8.48 -28.62
CA PHE A 57 -25.17 -7.34 -28.31
C PHE A 57 -24.89 -6.09 -29.17
N GLY A 58 -23.91 -6.14 -30.08
CA GLY A 58 -23.65 -5.07 -31.05
C GLY A 58 -23.27 -3.72 -30.42
N VAL A 59 -22.63 -3.74 -29.25
CA VAL A 59 -22.27 -2.52 -28.53
C VAL A 59 -20.94 -2.00 -29.05
N GLU A 60 -20.88 -0.74 -29.49
CA GLU A 60 -19.65 -0.08 -29.92
C GLU A 60 -18.68 0.06 -28.73
N VAL A 61 -17.69 -0.83 -28.66
CA VAL A 61 -16.68 -0.80 -27.61
C VAL A 61 -15.66 0.29 -27.91
N ARG A 62 -15.44 1.17 -26.94
CA ARG A 62 -14.47 2.26 -27.04
C ARG A 62 -13.05 1.69 -27.07
N LYS A 63 -12.40 1.76 -28.25
CA LYS A 63 -11.02 1.27 -28.49
C LYS A 63 -9.91 2.14 -27.89
N THR A 64 -10.24 3.30 -27.35
CA THR A 64 -9.26 4.25 -26.79
C THR A 64 -9.19 4.10 -25.28
N MET A 65 -7.98 3.90 -24.76
CA MET A 65 -7.67 3.87 -23.34
C MET A 65 -8.11 5.18 -22.67
N ASP A 66 -8.81 5.11 -21.53
CA ASP A 66 -9.27 6.32 -20.84
C ASP A 66 -8.11 6.93 -20.03
N TYR A 67 -7.39 7.85 -20.68
CA TYR A 67 -6.27 8.58 -20.09
C TYR A 67 -6.66 9.36 -18.83
N SER A 68 -7.95 9.69 -18.63
CA SER A 68 -8.40 10.35 -17.40
C SER A 68 -8.34 9.40 -16.21
N LEU A 69 -8.84 8.17 -16.36
CA LEU A 69 -8.79 7.16 -15.29
C LEU A 69 -7.34 6.74 -14.96
N LEU A 70 -6.49 6.64 -15.99
CA LEU A 70 -5.07 6.36 -15.81
C LEU A 70 -4.34 7.45 -15.03
N ASN A 71 -4.61 8.73 -15.33
CA ASN A 71 -4.04 9.85 -14.57
C ASN A 71 -4.47 9.83 -13.08
N ILE A 72 -5.74 9.50 -12.81
CA ILE A 72 -6.24 9.34 -11.43
C ILE A 72 -5.53 8.18 -10.73
N ALA A 73 -5.39 7.04 -11.41
CA ALA A 73 -4.67 5.88 -10.88
C ALA A 73 -3.19 6.20 -10.59
N PHE A 74 -2.54 6.97 -11.46
CA PHE A 74 -1.18 7.45 -11.26
C PHE A 74 -1.07 8.36 -10.03
N CYS A 75 -1.98 9.33 -9.88
CA CYS A 75 -2.00 10.19 -8.71
C CYS A 75 -2.17 9.39 -7.40
N LEU A 76 -3.02 8.37 -7.40
CA LEU A 76 -3.19 7.46 -6.27
C LEU A 76 -1.95 6.61 -5.99
N LEU A 77 -1.24 6.16 -7.02
CA LEU A 77 0.03 5.44 -6.87
C LEU A 77 1.10 6.32 -6.21
N VAL A 78 1.24 7.58 -6.65
CA VAL A 78 2.17 8.55 -6.04
C VAL A 78 1.80 8.81 -4.58
N PHE A 79 0.53 9.03 -4.29
CA PHE A 79 0.05 9.21 -2.92
C PHE A 79 0.35 7.97 -2.06
N LEU A 80 0.06 6.76 -2.57
CA LEU A 80 0.33 5.50 -1.89
C LEU A 80 1.83 5.31 -1.60
N PHE A 81 2.69 5.68 -2.55
CA PHE A 81 4.14 5.62 -2.38
C PHE A 81 4.62 6.52 -1.24
N VAL A 82 4.24 7.81 -1.28
CA VAL A 82 4.61 8.79 -0.25
C VAL A 82 4.05 8.39 1.12
N PHE A 83 2.79 7.94 1.16
CA PHE A 83 2.15 7.51 2.41
C PHE A 83 2.83 6.26 3.02
N SER A 84 3.18 5.29 2.17
CA SER A 84 3.91 4.08 2.59
C SER A 84 5.31 4.43 3.09
N LEU A 85 6.00 5.37 2.43
CA LEU A 85 7.33 5.83 2.83
C LEU A 85 7.29 6.53 4.19
N ILE A 86 6.35 7.45 4.41
CA ILE A 86 6.16 8.13 5.71
C ILE A 86 5.84 7.10 6.80
N SER A 87 4.92 6.18 6.53
CA SER A 87 4.53 5.12 7.47
C SER A 87 5.71 4.22 7.84
N LEU A 88 6.56 3.89 6.86
CA LEU A 88 7.78 3.10 7.08
C LEU A 88 8.81 3.88 7.91
N ILE A 89 9.04 5.17 7.62
CA ILE A 89 9.95 6.03 8.40
C ILE A 89 9.48 6.11 9.85
N LEU A 90 8.18 6.33 10.09
CA LEU A 90 7.60 6.37 11.44
C LEU A 90 7.76 5.02 12.17
N ASN A 91 7.63 3.90 11.44
CA ASN A 91 7.84 2.56 11.98
C ASN A 91 9.33 2.33 12.34
N THR A 92 10.26 2.67 11.43
CA THR A 92 11.71 2.52 11.65
C THR A 92 12.25 3.41 12.77
N ARG A 93 11.72 4.63 12.93
CA ARG A 93 12.09 5.52 14.06
C ARG A 93 11.72 4.91 15.42
N ARG A 94 10.72 4.02 15.47
CA ARG A 94 10.31 3.29 16.68
C ARG A 94 11.07 1.97 16.91
N LEU A 95 11.74 1.44 15.90
CA LEU A 95 12.56 0.21 15.96
C LEU A 95 13.73 0.27 16.97
N LYS A 96 13.97 1.40 17.63
CA LYS A 96 14.95 1.53 18.72
C LYS A 96 14.58 0.67 19.95
N ARG A 97 13.37 0.10 20.02
CA ARG A 97 12.97 -0.91 21.01
C ARG A 97 13.07 -2.31 20.41
N ARG A 98 13.75 -3.23 21.11
CA ARG A 98 14.04 -4.63 20.70
C ARG A 98 12.82 -5.49 20.31
N THR A 99 11.60 -5.05 20.56
CA THR A 99 10.35 -5.80 20.37
C THR A 99 9.45 -5.26 19.25
N ASP A 100 9.81 -4.15 18.60
CA ASP A 100 8.98 -3.57 17.55
C ASP A 100 9.28 -4.21 16.18
N TYR A 101 8.28 -4.86 15.59
CA TYR A 101 8.36 -5.51 14.28
C TYR A 101 7.99 -4.54 13.15
N ILE A 102 8.77 -4.55 12.06
CA ILE A 102 8.43 -3.79 10.85
C ILE A 102 7.19 -4.42 10.21
N ARG A 103 6.18 -3.58 9.95
CA ARG A 103 4.96 -4.00 9.23
C ARG A 103 5.30 -4.16 7.76
N LYS A 104 5.38 -5.42 7.30
CA LYS A 104 5.73 -5.78 5.92
C LYS A 104 4.77 -5.17 4.88
N SER A 105 3.52 -4.88 5.26
CA SER A 105 2.53 -4.26 4.36
C SER A 105 3.00 -2.95 3.74
N PHE A 106 3.72 -2.10 4.49
CA PHE A 106 4.24 -0.84 3.96
C PHE A 106 5.37 -1.04 2.96
N ILE A 107 6.19 -2.09 3.13
CA ILE A 107 7.25 -2.43 2.18
C ILE A 107 6.63 -2.95 0.88
N ILE A 108 5.64 -3.85 0.99
CA ILE A 108 4.92 -4.41 -0.15
C ILE A 108 4.23 -3.29 -0.93
N SER A 109 3.53 -2.38 -0.24
CA SER A 109 2.84 -1.25 -0.89
C SER A 109 3.82 -0.25 -1.51
N LEU A 110 4.98 -0.02 -0.91
CA LEU A 110 6.04 0.83 -1.49
C LEU A 110 6.56 0.24 -2.81
N ILE A 111 6.88 -1.06 -2.83
CA ILE A 111 7.37 -1.74 -4.04
C ILE A 111 6.28 -1.78 -5.11
N ALA A 112 5.05 -2.13 -4.74
CA ALA A 112 3.92 -2.21 -5.66
C ALA A 112 3.60 -0.84 -6.30
N SER A 113 3.58 0.21 -5.49
CA SER A 113 3.32 1.58 -5.98
C SER A 113 4.45 2.08 -6.89
N PHE A 114 5.71 1.82 -6.52
CA PHE A 114 6.85 2.15 -7.35
C PHE A 114 6.81 1.43 -8.71
N ALA A 115 6.54 0.13 -8.72
CA ALA A 115 6.38 -0.63 -9.95
C ALA A 115 5.26 -0.07 -10.84
N GLY A 116 4.10 0.26 -10.26
CA GLY A 116 2.99 0.88 -11.00
C GLY A 116 3.36 2.22 -11.64
N ILE A 117 4.11 3.07 -10.92
CA ILE A 117 4.62 4.36 -11.43
C ILE A 117 5.56 4.14 -12.63
N VAL A 118 6.48 3.18 -12.53
CA VAL A 118 7.42 2.86 -13.61
C VAL A 118 6.68 2.35 -14.85
N ILE A 119 5.71 1.44 -14.67
CA ILE A 119 4.90 0.92 -15.78
C ILE A 119 4.14 2.06 -16.48
N TYR A 120 3.54 2.97 -15.71
CA TYR A 120 2.86 4.14 -16.27
C TYR A 120 3.82 5.04 -17.06
N ALA A 121 5.00 5.32 -16.50
CA ALA A 121 6.01 6.14 -17.16
C ALA A 121 6.51 5.53 -18.48
N VAL A 122 6.74 4.21 -18.51
CA VAL A 122 7.11 3.48 -19.73
C VAL A 122 5.99 3.54 -20.76
N HIS A 123 4.74 3.34 -20.34
CA HIS A 123 3.59 3.40 -21.24
C HIS A 123 3.36 4.79 -21.83
N TYR A 124 3.66 5.86 -21.08
CA TYR A 124 3.55 7.24 -21.57
C TYR A 124 4.71 7.62 -22.52
N ALA A 125 5.89 7.00 -22.34
CA ALA A 125 7.08 7.31 -23.14
C ALA A 125 7.13 6.57 -24.49
N MET A 126 6.30 5.54 -24.68
CA MET A 126 6.21 4.70 -25.88
C MET A 126 5.03 5.12 -26.76
#